data_AF-A0A1J5EQ69-F1
#
_entry.id   AF-A0A1J5EQ69-F1
#
_cell.length_a   1.000
_cell.length_b   1.000
_cell.length_c   1.000
_cell.angle_alpha   90.00
_cell.angle_beta   90.00
_cell.angle_gamma   90.00
#
_symmetry.space_group_name_H-M   'P 1'
#
loop_
_entity.id
_entity.type
_entity.pdbx_description
1 polymer ?
#
loop_
_entity_poly.entity_id
_entity_poly.type
_entity_poly.pdbx_seq_one_letter_code
_entity_poly.pdbx_strand_id
1 'polypeptide(L)'
;MVRPNDKKNNWVTYLLIAGVVALIGVNIAYVVSSGGLGGVAEGEEAPGFTLPLLQASAAFGKEVSLAKLEGKVVLLEFWSTS
;
A
#
# COMPACT_ATOMS: atom_id res chain seq x y z
N MET A 1 -24.12 17.40 -51.14
CA MET A 1 -23.09 16.37 -50.86
C MET A 1 -23.17 16.00 -49.39
N VAL A 2 -23.82 14.89 -49.06
CA VAL A 2 -23.99 14.41 -47.67
C VAL A 2 -22.75 13.58 -47.31
N ARG A 3 -22.05 13.92 -46.22
CA ARG A 3 -20.87 13.17 -45.77
C ARG A 3 -21.31 11.78 -45.25
N PRO A 4 -20.67 10.69 -45.69
CA PRO A 4 -21.01 9.35 -45.21
C PRO A 4 -20.74 9.24 -43.70
N ASN A 5 -21.63 8.53 -43.03
CA ASN A 5 -21.65 8.35 -41.59
C ASN A 5 -20.56 7.34 -41.16
N ASP A 6 -19.52 7.83 -40.49
CA ASP A 6 -18.34 7.08 -40.03
C ASP A 6 -18.64 6.13 -38.85
N LYS A 7 -19.58 5.19 -39.04
CA LYS A 7 -19.94 4.17 -38.03
C LYS A 7 -18.81 3.18 -37.68
N LYS A 8 -17.67 3.23 -38.39
CA LYS A 8 -16.60 2.22 -38.29
C LYS A 8 -15.56 2.46 -37.19
N ASN A 9 -15.59 3.59 -36.50
CA ASN A 9 -14.49 3.97 -35.58
C ASN A 9 -14.86 3.77 -34.10
N ASN A 10 -16.16 3.71 -33.80
CA ASN A 10 -16.66 3.64 -32.43
C ASN A 10 -16.31 2.32 -31.75
N TRP A 11 -16.26 1.20 -32.48
CA TRP A 11 -15.90 -0.09 -31.92
C TRP A 11 -14.43 -0.16 -31.48
N VAL A 12 -13.53 0.49 -32.24
CA VAL A 12 -12.12 0.65 -31.84
C VAL A 12 -12.04 1.54 -30.62
N THR A 13 -12.80 2.63 -30.59
CA THR A 13 -12.89 3.51 -29.41
C THR A 13 -13.36 2.74 -28.18
N TYR A 14 -14.37 1.88 -28.28
CA TYR A 14 -14.83 1.05 -27.16
C TYR A 14 -13.76 0.04 -26.71
N LEU A 15 -13.01 -0.58 -27.63
CA LEU A 15 -11.90 -1.46 -27.28
C LEU A 15 -10.78 -0.72 -26.56
N LEU A 16 -10.44 0.50 -27.01
CA LEU A 16 -9.44 1.33 -26.35
C LEU A 16 -9.91 1.75 -24.95
N ILE A 17 -11.16 2.17 -24.80
CA ILE A 17 -11.75 2.50 -23.50
C ILE A 17 -11.73 1.28 -22.56
N ALA A 18 -12.17 0.12 -23.05
CA ALA A 18 -12.16 -1.11 -22.26
C ALA A 18 -10.74 -1.50 -21.83
N GLY A 19 -9.74 -1.34 -22.72
CA GLY A 19 -8.34 -1.57 -22.40
C GLY A 19 -7.81 -0.63 -21.31
N VAL A 20 -8.13 0.66 -21.40
CA VAL A 20 -7.74 1.65 -20.38
C VAL A 20 -8.41 1.33 -19.03
N VAL A 21 -9.70 1.01 -19.03
CA VAL A 21 -10.43 0.63 -17.81
C VAL A 21 -9.83 -0.63 -17.17
N ALA A 22 -9.48 -1.63 -17.97
CA ALA A 22 -8.84 -2.84 -17.49
C ALA A 22 -7.46 -2.54 -16.87
N LEU A 23 -6.64 -1.71 -17.51
CA LEU A 23 -5.33 -1.30 -16.99
C LEU A 23 -5.46 -0.53 -15.66
N ILE A 24 -6.44 0.36 -15.55
CA ILE A 24 -6.71 1.08 -14.30
C ILE A 24 -7.14 0.08 -13.22
N GLY A 25 -8.05 -0.84 -13.53
CA GLY A 25 -8.52 -1.86 -12.61
C GLY A 25 -7.38 -2.76 -12.08
N VAL A 26 -6.48 -3.19 -12.97
CA VAL A 26 -5.29 -3.98 -12.59
C VAL A 26 -4.37 -3.19 -11.67
N ASN A 27 -4.13 -1.90 -11.95
CA ASN A 27 -3.29 -1.06 -11.09
C ASN A 27 -3.91 -0.85 -9.71
N ILE A 28 -5.22 -0.59 -9.64
CA ILE A 28 -5.93 -0.46 -8.36
C ILE A 28 -5.83 -1.77 -7.56
N ALA A 29 -6.10 -2.91 -8.21
CA ALA A 29 -6.00 -4.22 -7.56
C ALA A 29 -4.58 -4.50 -7.05
N TYR A 30 -3.56 -4.13 -7.84
CA TYR A 30 -2.17 -4.26 -7.44
C TYR A 30 -1.86 -3.43 -6.19
N VAL A 31 -2.27 -2.16 -6.15
CA VAL A 31 -2.05 -1.26 -5.00
C VAL A 31 -2.80 -1.72 -3.75
N VAL A 32 -4.03 -2.22 -3.90
CA VAL A 32 -4.78 -2.84 -2.78
C VAL A 32 -4.04 -4.06 -2.25
N SER A 33 -3.59 -4.95 -3.15
CA SER A 33 -2.93 -6.20 -2.77
C SER A 33 -1.55 -6.00 -2.15
N SER A 34 -0.86 -4.91 -2.48
CA SER A 34 0.43 -4.54 -1.90
C SER A 34 0.29 -3.77 -0.57
N GLY A 35 -0.92 -3.64 -0.04
CA GLY A 35 -1.19 -2.92 1.21
C GLY A 35 -1.18 -1.40 1.06
N GLY A 36 -1.05 -0.87 -0.15
CA GLY A 36 -0.88 0.55 -0.44
C GLY A 36 -2.14 1.42 -0.29
N LEU A 37 -3.32 0.83 -0.02
CA LEU A 37 -4.56 1.59 0.27
C LEU A 37 -4.97 1.58 1.74
N GLY A 38 -4.25 0.87 2.61
CA GLY A 38 -4.57 0.78 4.03
C GLY A 38 -3.91 1.89 4.83
N GLY A 39 -4.67 2.91 5.23
CA GLY A 39 -4.28 3.78 6.34
C GLY A 39 -4.59 3.09 7.67
N VAL A 40 -3.75 3.28 8.69
CA VAL A 40 -4.09 2.89 10.06
C VAL A 40 -5.26 3.76 10.52
N ALA A 41 -6.37 3.16 10.96
CA ALA A 41 -7.47 3.92 11.52
C ALA A 41 -7.07 4.47 12.90
N GLU A 42 -7.39 5.74 13.18
CA GLU A 42 -7.15 6.31 14.51
C GLU A 42 -7.92 5.52 15.57
N GLY A 43 -7.23 5.13 16.65
CA GLY A 43 -7.79 4.30 17.72
C GLY A 43 -7.69 2.79 17.50
N GLU A 44 -7.17 2.34 16.35
CA GLU A 44 -6.82 0.94 16.16
C GLU A 44 -5.64 0.55 17.09
N GLU A 45 -5.76 -0.61 17.73
CA GLU A 45 -4.73 -1.10 18.65
C GLU A 45 -3.44 -1.37 17.88
N ALA A 46 -2.32 -0.87 18.40
CA ALA A 46 -1.01 -1.11 17.81
C ALA A 46 -0.71 -2.61 17.81
N PRO A 47 -0.31 -3.22 16.68
CA PRO A 47 0.00 -4.64 16.62
C PRO A 47 1.09 -5.01 17.63
N GLY A 48 0.85 -6.07 18.40
CA GLY A 48 1.85 -6.61 19.31
C GLY A 48 3.06 -7.13 18.53
N PHE A 49 4.26 -6.67 18.90
CA PHE A 49 5.51 -7.18 18.34
C PHE A 49 6.56 -7.38 19.43
N THR A 50 7.52 -8.27 19.12
CA THR A 50 8.75 -8.48 19.87
C THR A 50 9.92 -8.38 18.91
N LEU A 51 10.86 -7.49 19.19
CA LEU A 51 12.02 -7.22 18.34
C LEU A 51 13.31 -7.31 19.16
N PRO A 52 14.41 -7.83 18.59
CA PRO A 52 15.72 -7.74 19.22
C PRO A 52 16.21 -6.29 19.18
N LEU A 53 16.75 -5.80 20.28
CA LEU A 53 17.40 -4.49 20.31
C LEU A 53 18.67 -4.51 19.45
N LEU A 54 18.76 -3.58 18.51
CA LEU A 54 19.98 -3.34 17.75
C LEU A 54 20.99 -2.61 18.63
N GLN A 55 22.18 -3.19 18.81
CA GLN A 55 23.29 -2.52 19.49
C GLN A 55 24.17 -1.78 18.49
N ALA A 56 24.98 -0.83 18.98
CA ALA A 56 25.92 -0.06 18.15
C ALA A 56 26.93 -0.96 17.38
N SER A 57 27.20 -2.16 17.89
CA SER A 57 28.05 -3.16 17.25
C SER A 57 27.36 -3.95 16.13
N ALA A 58 26.13 -3.58 15.76
CA ALA A 58 25.23 -4.35 14.88
C ALA A 58 24.88 -5.76 15.39
N ALA A 59 25.23 -6.06 16.65
CA ALA A 59 24.80 -7.28 17.31
C ALA A 59 23.36 -7.15 17.81
N PHE A 60 22.61 -8.25 17.74
CA PHE A 60 21.30 -8.35 18.37
C PHE A 60 21.46 -8.51 19.88
N GLY A 61 20.78 -7.65 20.62
CA GLY A 61 20.74 -7.66 22.07
C GLY A 61 19.46 -8.28 22.63
N LYS A 62 19.08 -7.82 23.83
CA LYS A 62 17.86 -8.25 24.52
C LYS A 62 16.61 -7.96 23.68
N GLU A 63 15.63 -8.84 23.75
CA GLU A 63 14.32 -8.60 23.15
C GLU A 63 13.51 -7.54 23.91
N VAL A 64 12.90 -6.64 23.15
CA VAL A 64 11.90 -5.68 23.60
C VAL A 64 10.56 -6.06 22.98
N SER A 65 9.49 -6.03 23.78
CA SER A 65 8.14 -6.27 23.31
C SER A 65 7.28 -5.05 23.57
N LEU A 66 6.33 -4.78 22.67
CA LEU A 66 5.41 -3.65 22.82
C LEU A 66 4.57 -3.78 24.11
N ALA A 67 4.18 -5.01 24.48
CA ALA A 67 3.45 -5.31 25.70
C ALA A 67 4.17 -4.82 26.98
N LYS A 68 5.51 -4.77 26.99
CA LYS A 68 6.28 -4.24 28.14
C LYS A 68 6.15 -2.71 28.30
N LEU A 69 5.61 -2.02 27.30
CA LEU A 69 5.43 -0.58 27.27
C LEU A 69 3.96 -0.16 27.48
N GLU A 70 3.07 -1.10 27.76
CA GLU A 70 1.66 -0.80 28.07
C GLU A 70 1.54 0.22 29.21
N GLY A 71 0.55 1.12 29.09
CA GLY A 71 0.33 2.22 30.03
C GLY A 71 1.29 3.41 29.86
N LYS A 72 2.21 3.37 28.88
CA LYS A 72 3.07 4.51 28.51
C LYS A 72 2.66 5.06 27.15
N VAL A 73 2.87 6.35 26.94
CA VAL A 73 2.82 6.95 25.60
C VAL A 73 4.08 6.56 24.86
N VAL A 74 3.93 5.93 23.69
CA VAL A 74 5.03 5.41 22.88
C VAL A 74 4.94 6.00 21.47
N LEU A 75 6.07 6.44 20.93
CA LEU A 75 6.23 6.80 19.53
C LEU A 75 7.02 5.69 18.83
N LEU A 76 6.47 5.15 17.76
CA LEU A 76 7.15 4.15 16.91
C LEU A 76 7.71 4.86 15.68
N GLU A 77 9.03 4.78 15.51
CA GLU A 77 9.75 5.35 14.38
C GLU A 77 10.41 4.22 13.58
N PHE A 78 10.03 4.08 12.31
CA PHE A 78 10.60 3.12 11.38
C PHE A 78 11.61 3.83 10.48
N TRP A 79 12.85 3.35 10.45
CA TRP A 79 13.93 3.95 9.67
C TRP A 79 14.77 2.87 8.97
N SER A 80 15.54 3.29 7.96
CA SER A 80 16.45 2.44 7.18
C SER A 80 17.70 3.23 6.81
N THR A 81 18.86 2.57 6.72
CA THR A 81 20.15 3.16 6.32
C THR A 81 20.44 3.05 4.81
N SER A 82 19.44 2.69 4.00
CA SER A 82 19.59 2.38 2.57
C SER A 82 20.49 3.35 1.80
#